data_AF-A0A949GM71-F1
#
_entry.id   AF-A0A949GM71-F1
#
_cell.length_a   1.000
_cell.length_b   1.000
_cell.length_c   1.000
_cell.angle_alpha   90.00
_cell.angle_beta   90.00
_cell.angle_gamma   90.00
#
_symmetry.space_group_name_H-M   'P 1'
#
loop_
_entity.id
_entity.type
_entity.pdbx_description
1 polymer ?
#
loop_
_entity_poly.entity_id
_entity_poly.type
_entity_poly.pdbx_seq_one_letter_code
_entity_poly.pdbx_strand_id
1 'polypeptide(L)'
;MGQISESDIGKRVTIRLHDAPGYRDIVGHLISPTSLKNRHGEIVQFDPAQIYIWREIVDVPRTATSGAPLSVRIYDLERIANETWKAREEAHVGNWIFRADVGVTRRANSALILGSDNQIDEVISWYRERELQPTVSLIPALNQELDSELERRGFKKLLDLEVMVKDPVSTQVDFA
;
A
#
# COMPACT_ATOMS: atom_id res chain seq x y z
N MET A 1 -22.39 14.71 25.36
CA MET A 1 -21.44 13.69 24.88
C MET A 1 -21.52 12.51 25.81
N GLY A 2 -21.77 11.31 25.29
CA GLY A 2 -22.08 10.13 26.11
C GLY A 2 -20.87 9.66 26.92
N GLN A 3 -21.12 9.18 28.14
CA GLN A 3 -20.14 8.37 28.87
C GLN A 3 -19.90 7.06 28.11
N ILE A 4 -18.67 6.55 28.17
CA ILE A 4 -18.37 5.20 27.68
C ILE A 4 -19.14 4.22 28.57
N SER A 5 -19.94 3.35 27.95
CA SER A 5 -20.79 2.38 28.63
C SER A 5 -20.38 0.94 28.28
N GLU A 6 -20.96 -0.05 28.96
CA GLU A 6 -20.73 -1.46 28.61
C GLU A 6 -21.14 -1.80 27.16
N SER A 7 -22.13 -1.07 26.60
CA SER A 7 -22.57 -1.25 25.21
C SER A 7 -21.54 -0.79 24.17
N ASP A 8 -20.49 -0.08 24.59
CA ASP A 8 -19.42 0.40 23.71
C ASP A 8 -18.22 -0.56 23.66
N ILE A 9 -18.22 -1.62 24.48
CA ILE A 9 -17.16 -2.63 24.49
C ILE A 9 -17.09 -3.32 23.13
N GLY A 10 -15.87 -3.54 22.63
CA GLY A 10 -15.57 -4.10 21.31
C GLY A 10 -15.42 -3.04 20.22
N LYS A 11 -16.04 -1.86 20.37
CA LYS A 11 -15.90 -0.77 19.42
C LYS A 11 -14.47 -0.26 19.37
N ARG A 12 -14.03 0.09 18.16
CA ARG A 12 -12.78 0.80 17.96
C ARG A 12 -13.02 2.28 18.24
N VAL A 13 -12.20 2.89 19.08
CA VAL A 13 -12.37 4.28 19.50
C VAL A 13 -11.06 5.06 19.42
N THR A 14 -11.18 6.37 19.27
CA THR A 14 -10.12 7.34 19.60
C THR A 14 -10.58 8.15 20.81
N ILE A 15 -9.73 8.24 21.82
CA ILE A 15 -9.99 8.96 23.06
C ILE A 15 -8.87 9.98 23.25
N ARG A 16 -9.24 11.25 23.35
CA ARG A 16 -8.36 12.34 23.79
C ARG A 16 -8.54 12.53 25.28
N LEU A 17 -7.47 12.31 26.03
CA LEU A 17 -7.38 12.52 27.46
C LEU A 17 -6.72 13.86 27.77
N HIS A 18 -7.15 14.49 28.86
CA HIS A 18 -6.56 15.70 29.41
C HIS A 18 -5.78 15.35 30.68
N ASP A 19 -4.48 15.15 30.53
CA ASP A 19 -3.56 14.76 31.60
C ASP A 19 -2.53 15.88 31.77
N ALA A 20 -2.29 16.38 33.00
CA ALA A 20 -1.32 17.46 33.20
C ALA A 20 0.06 17.06 32.65
N PRO A 21 0.73 17.86 31.76
CA PRO A 21 0.47 19.27 31.40
C PRO A 21 -0.25 19.52 30.06
N GLY A 22 -1.00 18.56 29.48
CA GLY A 22 -1.65 18.76 28.18
C GLY A 22 -2.67 17.70 27.75
N TYR A 23 -2.71 17.39 26.46
CA TYR A 23 -3.61 16.39 25.89
C TYR A 23 -2.82 15.23 25.30
N ARG A 24 -3.35 14.02 25.44
CA ARG A 24 -2.82 12.83 24.75
C ARG A 24 -3.96 12.06 24.08
N ASP A 25 -3.65 11.45 22.94
CA ASP A 25 -4.60 10.64 22.18
C ASP A 25 -4.25 9.15 22.31
N ILE A 26 -5.25 8.33 22.63
CA ILE A 26 -5.16 6.87 22.64
C ILE A 26 -6.17 6.28 21.66
N VAL A 27 -5.77 5.20 20.97
CA VAL A 27 -6.58 4.55 19.94
C VAL A 27 -6.53 3.04 20.10
N GLY A 28 -7.70 2.40 20.04
CA GLY A 28 -7.79 0.94 20.08
C GLY A 28 -9.22 0.45 20.26
N HIS A 29 -9.37 -0.84 20.57
CA HIS A 29 -10.67 -1.46 20.84
C HIS A 29 -10.98 -1.40 22.33
N LEU A 30 -12.14 -0.88 22.71
CA LEU A 30 -12.60 -0.91 24.10
C LEU A 30 -12.74 -2.37 24.54
N ILE A 31 -12.09 -2.71 25.65
CA ILE A 31 -12.23 -4.03 26.30
C ILE A 31 -12.93 -3.90 27.65
N SER A 32 -13.00 -2.69 28.20
CA SER A 32 -13.82 -2.31 29.34
C SER A 32 -14.13 -0.80 29.25
N PRO A 33 -15.01 -0.24 30.10
CA PRO A 33 -15.26 1.20 30.15
C PRO A 33 -14.03 2.08 30.49
N THR A 34 -12.96 1.49 31.02
CA THR A 34 -11.74 2.20 31.46
C THR A 34 -10.47 1.72 30.75
N SER A 35 -10.58 0.82 29.76
CA SER A 35 -9.41 0.26 29.09
C SER A 35 -9.67 -0.11 27.64
N LEU A 36 -8.67 0.13 26.81
CA LEU A 36 -8.66 -0.28 25.41
C LEU A 36 -7.42 -1.12 25.09
N LYS A 37 -7.52 -1.96 24.05
CA LYS A 37 -6.39 -2.68 23.46
C LYS A 37 -5.92 -1.93 22.21
N ASN A 38 -4.67 -1.49 22.21
CA ASN A 38 -4.09 -0.74 21.10
C ASN A 38 -3.72 -1.65 19.90
N ARG A 39 -3.23 -1.07 18.80
CA ARG A 39 -2.81 -1.81 17.59
C ARG A 39 -1.64 -2.78 17.82
N HIS A 40 -0.84 -2.56 18.86
CA HIS A 40 0.29 -3.40 19.24
C HIS A 40 -0.13 -4.53 20.19
N GLY A 41 -1.42 -4.61 20.53
CA GLY A 41 -1.98 -5.62 21.41
C GLY A 41 -1.86 -5.30 22.91
N GLU A 42 -1.33 -4.13 23.27
CA GLU A 42 -1.15 -3.69 24.65
C GLU A 42 -2.45 -3.12 25.21
N ILE A 43 -2.70 -3.38 26.49
CA ILE A 43 -3.85 -2.83 27.21
C ILE A 43 -3.48 -1.48 27.79
N VAL A 44 -4.17 -0.44 27.35
CA VAL A 44 -4.02 0.93 27.83
C VAL A 44 -5.19 1.25 28.75
N GLN A 45 -4.88 1.50 30.02
CA GLN A 45 -5.84 2.00 31.02
C GLN A 45 -5.95 3.52 30.91
N PHE A 46 -7.15 4.04 31.15
CA PHE A 46 -7.43 5.48 31.19
C PHE A 46 -8.49 5.81 32.24
N ASP A 47 -8.47 7.04 32.74
CA ASP A 47 -9.51 7.55 33.64
C ASP A 47 -10.64 8.19 32.81
N PRO A 48 -11.88 7.69 32.88
CA PRO A 48 -13.02 8.32 32.22
C PRO A 48 -13.23 9.79 32.59
N ALA A 49 -12.81 10.22 33.78
CA ALA A 49 -12.90 11.62 34.21
C ALA A 49 -11.94 12.54 33.44
N GLN A 50 -10.88 11.99 32.85
CA GLN A 50 -9.90 12.73 32.04
C GLN A 50 -10.28 12.83 30.57
N ILE A 51 -11.39 12.20 30.13
CA ILE A 51 -11.80 12.23 28.72
C ILE A 51 -12.26 13.64 28.34
N TYR A 52 -11.52 14.26 27.43
CA TYR A 52 -11.91 15.53 26.81
C TYR A 52 -12.87 15.30 25.63
N ILE A 53 -12.51 14.38 24.75
CA ILE A 53 -13.36 13.94 23.63
C ILE A 53 -13.06 12.49 23.30
N TRP A 54 -14.09 11.72 22.97
CA TRP A 54 -13.93 10.43 22.35
C TRP A 54 -14.86 10.29 21.16
N ARG A 55 -14.46 9.42 20.21
CA ARG A 55 -15.26 9.08 19.03
C ARG A 55 -15.12 7.60 18.74
N GLU A 56 -16.23 6.96 18.42
CA GLU A 56 -16.23 5.67 17.74
C GLU A 56 -15.61 5.83 16.36
N ILE A 57 -14.62 4.99 16.06
CA ILE A 57 -14.07 4.81 14.74
C ILE A 57 -14.91 3.72 14.08
N VAL A 58 -15.92 4.14 13.33
CA VAL A 58 -16.63 3.24 12.44
C VAL A 58 -15.67 2.90 11.31
N ASP A 59 -15.26 1.64 11.20
CA ASP A 59 -14.45 1.17 10.08
C ASP A 59 -15.32 1.28 8.81
N VAL A 60 -15.16 2.39 8.09
CA VAL A 60 -15.74 2.56 6.77
C VAL A 60 -15.00 1.61 5.84
N PRO A 61 -15.70 0.81 5.00
CA PRO A 61 -15.05 -0.02 4.01
C PRO A 61 -14.07 0.84 3.22
N ARG A 62 -12.79 0.46 3.22
CA ARG A 62 -11.81 1.09 2.36
C ARG A 62 -12.18 0.72 0.93
N THR A 63 -12.82 1.64 0.25
CA THR A 63 -13.08 1.51 -1.18
C THR A 63 -11.76 1.62 -1.94
N ALA A 64 -11.70 1.06 -3.15
CA ALA A 64 -10.57 1.22 -4.05
C ALA A 64 -10.17 2.70 -4.31
N THR A 65 -11.02 3.67 -3.95
CA THR A 65 -10.80 5.11 -4.15
C THR A 65 -10.32 5.85 -2.89
N SER A 66 -10.49 5.28 -1.69
CA SER A 66 -10.17 5.94 -0.40
C SER A 66 -8.90 5.38 0.27
N GLY A 67 -8.17 6.22 1.03
CA GLY A 67 -6.99 5.80 1.80
C GLY A 67 -5.71 6.58 1.49
N ALA A 68 -4.57 5.88 1.42
CA ALA A 68 -3.25 6.47 1.13
C ALA A 68 -3.24 7.25 -0.20
N PRO A 69 -2.26 8.14 -0.45
CA PRO A 69 -2.12 8.84 -1.72
C PRO A 69 -2.21 7.87 -2.91
N LEU A 70 -2.85 8.30 -3.99
CA LEU A 70 -3.13 7.44 -5.16
C LEU A 70 -1.84 6.79 -5.69
N SER A 71 -0.73 7.53 -5.73
CA SER A 71 0.58 7.02 -6.14
C SER A 71 1.07 5.85 -5.30
N VAL A 72 0.97 5.95 -3.96
CA VAL A 72 1.36 4.87 -3.03
C VAL A 72 0.51 3.63 -3.29
N ARG A 73 -0.81 3.79 -3.46
CA ARG A 73 -1.72 2.69 -3.75
C ARG A 73 -1.43 2.02 -5.10
N ILE A 74 -1.08 2.79 -6.13
CA ILE A 74 -0.70 2.22 -7.43
C ILE A 74 0.57 1.38 -7.31
N TYR A 75 1.63 1.89 -6.66
CA TYR A 75 2.85 1.11 -6.47
C TYR A 75 2.66 -0.13 -5.60
N ASP A 76 1.78 -0.07 -4.61
CA ASP A 76 1.41 -1.24 -3.82
C ASP A 76 0.67 -2.29 -4.66
N LEU A 77 -0.26 -1.86 -5.53
CA LEU A 77 -0.93 -2.76 -6.47
C LEU A 77 0.04 -3.40 -7.45
N GLU A 78 0.96 -2.63 -8.04
CA GLU A 78 2.02 -3.16 -8.93
C GLU A 78 2.89 -4.20 -8.21
N ARG A 79 3.27 -3.93 -6.96
CA ARG A 79 4.07 -4.87 -6.15
C ARG A 79 3.31 -6.16 -5.88
N ILE A 80 2.05 -6.07 -5.45
CA ILE A 80 1.20 -7.25 -5.20
C ILE A 80 0.97 -8.02 -6.50
N ALA A 81 0.71 -7.32 -7.62
CA ALA A 81 0.55 -7.95 -8.93
C ALA A 81 1.81 -8.70 -9.37
N ASN A 82 3.01 -8.19 -9.04
CA ASN A 82 4.27 -8.89 -9.27
C ASN A 82 4.35 -10.21 -8.49
N GLU A 83 3.95 -10.21 -7.22
CA GLU A 83 3.99 -11.42 -6.37
C GLU A 83 3.12 -12.57 -6.92
N THR A 84 2.04 -12.26 -7.65
CA THR A 84 1.17 -13.29 -8.25
C THR A 84 1.76 -13.96 -9.50
N TRP A 85 2.77 -13.35 -10.11
CA TRP A 85 3.42 -13.87 -11.32
C TRP A 85 4.91 -13.50 -11.32
N LYS A 86 5.63 -14.09 -10.37
CA LYS A 86 7.06 -13.88 -10.17
C LYS A 86 7.88 -14.27 -11.39
N ALA A 87 8.90 -13.48 -11.69
CA ALA A 87 9.89 -13.83 -12.69
C ALA A 87 10.84 -14.91 -12.17
N ARG A 88 11.54 -15.58 -13.08
CA ARG A 88 12.55 -16.59 -12.73
C ARG A 88 13.77 -15.96 -12.05
N GLU A 89 14.17 -14.79 -12.53
CA GLU A 89 15.24 -13.98 -11.97
C GLU A 89 14.70 -12.59 -11.61
N GLU A 90 15.00 -12.14 -10.39
CA GLU A 90 14.67 -10.80 -9.92
C GLU A 90 15.92 -10.12 -9.33
N ALA A 91 16.05 -8.81 -9.55
CA ALA A 91 17.01 -7.96 -8.85
C ALA A 91 16.32 -6.67 -8.37
N HIS A 92 16.63 -6.25 -7.15
CA HIS A 92 16.10 -5.02 -6.57
C HIS A 92 17.18 -3.94 -6.60
N VAL A 93 16.91 -2.83 -7.28
CA VAL A 93 17.82 -1.69 -7.40
C VAL A 93 17.05 -0.42 -7.05
N GLY A 94 17.33 0.16 -5.88
CA GLY A 94 16.49 1.23 -5.32
C GLY A 94 15.03 0.80 -5.21
N ASN A 95 14.13 1.61 -5.77
CA ASN A 95 12.70 1.32 -5.84
C ASN A 95 12.28 0.61 -7.14
N TRP A 96 13.21 -0.01 -7.86
CA TRP A 96 12.92 -0.74 -9.10
C TRP A 96 13.10 -2.24 -8.89
N ILE A 97 12.27 -3.04 -9.57
CA ILE A 97 12.38 -4.50 -9.59
C ILE A 97 12.70 -4.92 -11.02
N PHE A 98 13.90 -5.42 -11.26
CA PHE A 98 14.29 -5.96 -12.56
C PHE A 98 13.83 -7.41 -12.62
N ARG A 99 13.16 -7.81 -13.70
CA ARG A 99 12.48 -9.10 -13.81
C ARG A 99 12.81 -9.75 -15.14
N ALA A 100 13.36 -10.95 -15.10
CA ALA A 100 13.71 -11.71 -16.30
C ALA A 100 13.14 -13.13 -16.21
N ASP A 101 12.59 -13.56 -17.34
CA ASP A 101 12.13 -14.91 -17.60
C ASP A 101 12.43 -15.24 -19.07
N VAL A 102 11.95 -16.37 -19.59
CA VAL A 102 12.17 -16.90 -20.95
C VAL A 102 11.64 -16.02 -22.11
N GLY A 103 11.40 -14.73 -21.89
CA GLY A 103 11.18 -13.75 -22.95
C GLY A 103 9.76 -13.65 -23.48
N VAL A 104 8.85 -14.56 -23.10
CA VAL A 104 7.52 -14.65 -23.73
C VAL A 104 6.55 -13.56 -23.25
N THR A 105 6.51 -13.28 -21.94
CA THR A 105 5.58 -12.28 -21.40
C THR A 105 6.35 -11.08 -20.87
N ARG A 106 5.93 -9.88 -21.26
CA ARG A 106 6.53 -8.61 -20.78
C ARG A 106 6.19 -8.34 -19.31
N ARG A 107 5.19 -9.02 -18.75
CA ARG A 107 4.79 -8.90 -17.34
C ARG A 107 5.89 -9.41 -16.39
N ALA A 108 6.53 -10.53 -16.72
CA ALA A 108 7.66 -11.07 -15.96
C ALA A 108 9.03 -10.74 -16.60
N ASN A 109 9.03 -10.04 -17.74
CA ASN A 109 10.23 -9.67 -18.48
C ASN A 109 10.28 -8.14 -18.75
N SER A 110 10.29 -7.37 -17.66
CA SER A 110 10.44 -5.90 -17.67
C SER A 110 10.84 -5.37 -16.30
N ALA A 111 11.65 -4.31 -16.27
CA ALA A 111 11.95 -3.58 -15.05
C ALA A 111 10.72 -2.81 -14.60
N LEU A 112 10.20 -3.16 -13.43
CA LEU A 112 9.06 -2.51 -12.80
C LEU A 112 9.53 -1.29 -12.01
N ILE A 113 9.09 -0.11 -12.44
CA ILE A 113 9.45 1.19 -11.86
C ILE A 113 8.45 1.53 -10.74
N LEU A 114 8.88 1.46 -9.48
CA LEU A 114 8.05 1.78 -8.30
C LEU A 114 8.50 3.07 -7.58
N GLY A 115 9.32 3.89 -8.23
CA GLY A 115 9.80 5.16 -7.69
C GLY A 115 10.56 5.97 -8.74
N SER A 116 10.83 7.24 -8.41
CA SER A 116 11.39 8.24 -9.33
C SER A 116 12.91 8.16 -9.49
N ASP A 117 13.59 7.27 -8.77
CA ASP A 117 15.04 7.10 -8.88
C ASP A 117 15.40 6.66 -10.31
N ASN A 118 16.40 7.29 -10.92
CA ASN A 118 16.84 6.90 -12.26
C ASN A 118 17.82 5.72 -12.18
N GLN A 119 17.39 4.56 -12.68
CA GLN A 119 18.17 3.33 -12.75
C GLN A 119 18.28 2.80 -14.20
N ILE A 120 18.18 3.69 -15.19
CA ILE A 120 18.04 3.29 -16.61
C ILE A 120 19.31 2.59 -17.10
N ASP A 121 20.50 3.03 -16.68
CA ASP A 121 21.75 2.42 -17.12
C ASP A 121 21.94 1.02 -16.53
N GLU A 122 21.54 0.85 -15.27
CA GLU A 122 21.50 -0.43 -14.56
C GLU A 122 20.53 -1.40 -15.24
N VAL A 123 19.33 -0.93 -15.62
CA VAL A 123 18.38 -1.73 -16.40
C VAL A 123 19.01 -2.17 -17.72
N ILE A 124 19.59 -1.23 -18.48
CA ILE A 124 20.17 -1.55 -19.78
C ILE A 124 21.28 -2.61 -19.66
N SER A 125 22.18 -2.47 -18.68
CA SER A 125 23.25 -3.46 -18.44
C SER A 125 22.67 -4.81 -18.06
N TRP A 126 21.76 -4.84 -17.09
CA TRP A 126 21.21 -6.07 -16.52
C TRP A 126 20.47 -6.95 -17.54
N TYR A 127 19.71 -6.33 -18.44
CA TYR A 127 19.03 -7.06 -19.53
C TYR A 127 20.01 -7.50 -20.63
N ARG A 128 20.99 -6.67 -21.01
CA ARG A 128 21.98 -7.00 -22.06
C ARG A 128 22.91 -8.14 -21.66
N GLU A 129 23.33 -8.20 -20.39
CA GLU A 129 24.10 -9.32 -19.83
C GLU A 129 23.37 -10.66 -19.94
N ARG A 130 22.04 -10.62 -20.07
CA ARG A 130 21.16 -11.79 -20.23
C ARG A 130 20.72 -12.01 -21.67
N GLU A 131 21.29 -11.27 -22.62
CA GLU A 131 20.89 -11.29 -24.04
C GLU A 131 19.40 -10.92 -24.26
N LEU A 132 18.83 -10.14 -23.34
CA LEU A 132 17.45 -9.68 -23.40
C LEU A 132 17.38 -8.21 -23.84
N GLN A 133 16.25 -7.84 -24.45
CA GLN A 133 15.95 -6.45 -24.78
C GLN A 133 15.55 -5.68 -23.51
N PRO A 134 16.23 -4.58 -23.16
CA PRO A 134 15.83 -3.72 -22.04
C PRO A 134 14.38 -3.28 -22.20
N THR A 135 13.54 -3.65 -21.25
CA THR A 135 12.10 -3.36 -21.25
C THR A 135 11.71 -2.84 -19.88
N VAL A 136 10.87 -1.82 -19.82
CA VAL A 136 10.41 -1.20 -18.57
C VAL A 136 8.89 -1.19 -18.48
N SER A 137 8.37 -1.21 -17.26
CA SER A 137 6.97 -1.00 -16.91
C SER A 137 6.87 0.22 -16.01
N LEU A 138 6.15 1.24 -16.46
CA LEU A 138 6.14 2.60 -15.93
C LEU A 138 4.70 3.10 -15.84
N ILE A 139 4.41 3.96 -14.87
CA ILE A 139 3.21 4.80 -14.86
C ILE A 139 3.63 6.23 -15.23
N PRO A 140 3.45 6.68 -16.48
CA PRO A 140 3.93 7.99 -16.94
C PRO A 140 3.42 9.16 -16.10
N ALA A 141 2.15 9.09 -15.68
CA ALA A 141 1.51 10.13 -14.86
C ALA A 141 2.20 10.35 -13.50
N LEU A 142 2.97 9.37 -13.00
CA LEU A 142 3.72 9.47 -11.75
C LEU A 142 5.22 9.77 -11.96
N ASN A 143 5.72 9.64 -13.19
CA ASN A 143 7.16 9.62 -13.49
C ASN A 143 7.47 10.27 -14.84
N GLN A 144 6.95 11.48 -15.10
CA GLN A 144 7.08 12.17 -16.40
C GLN A 144 8.54 12.44 -16.80
N GLU A 145 9.41 12.75 -15.84
CA GLU A 145 10.84 12.98 -16.10
C GLU A 145 11.55 11.69 -16.56
N LEU A 146 11.24 10.55 -15.93
CA LEU A 146 11.76 9.25 -16.34
C LEU A 146 11.21 8.82 -17.70
N ASP A 147 9.92 9.07 -17.96
CA ASP A 147 9.29 8.81 -19.26
C ASP A 147 10.03 9.57 -20.38
N SER A 148 10.27 10.86 -20.16
CA SER A 148 11.03 11.71 -21.08
C SER A 148 12.47 11.22 -21.28
N GLU A 149 13.13 10.76 -20.20
CA GLU A 149 14.48 10.23 -20.30
C GLU A 149 14.53 8.90 -21.06
N LEU A 150 13.58 7.99 -20.83
CA LEU A 150 13.46 6.74 -21.56
C LEU A 150 13.27 7.01 -23.06
N GLU A 151 12.41 7.96 -23.43
CA GLU A 151 12.24 8.39 -24.82
C GLU A 151 13.55 8.95 -25.42
N ARG A 152 14.27 9.82 -24.69
CA ARG A 152 15.60 10.32 -25.12
C ARG A 152 16.60 9.20 -25.35
N ARG A 153 16.53 8.14 -24.54
CA ARG A 153 17.38 6.93 -24.64
C ARG A 153 16.90 5.94 -25.70
N GLY A 154 15.83 6.27 -26.44
CA GLY A 154 15.34 5.48 -27.57
C GLY A 154 14.37 4.35 -27.20
N PHE A 155 13.89 4.30 -25.95
CA PHE A 155 12.78 3.42 -25.59
C PHE A 155 11.53 3.85 -26.33
N LYS A 156 10.71 2.88 -26.70
CA LYS A 156 9.46 3.10 -27.41
C LYS A 156 8.33 2.43 -26.65
N LYS A 157 7.18 3.09 -26.61
CA LYS A 157 5.95 2.49 -26.11
C LYS A 157 5.64 1.21 -26.90
N LEU A 158 5.51 0.10 -26.19
CA LEU A 158 5.20 -1.21 -26.78
C LEU A 158 3.71 -1.55 -26.67
N LEU A 159 3.09 -1.26 -25.53
CA LEU A 159 1.68 -1.49 -25.25
C LEU A 159 1.22 -0.59 -24.12
N ASP A 160 -0.10 -0.48 -23.97
CA ASP A 160 -0.74 0.02 -22.75
C ASP A 160 -1.12 -1.17 -21.86
N LEU A 161 -0.95 -0.99 -20.55
CA LEU A 161 -1.40 -1.93 -19.55
C LEU A 161 -2.43 -1.24 -18.67
N GLU A 162 -3.60 -1.87 -18.55
CA GLU A 162 -4.66 -1.42 -17.66
C GLU A 162 -4.77 -2.35 -16.46
N VAL A 163 -4.90 -1.77 -15.26
CA VAL A 163 -5.15 -2.53 -14.02
C VAL A 163 -6.57 -2.25 -13.59
N MET A 164 -7.40 -3.29 -13.60
CA MET A 164 -8.78 -3.23 -13.11
C MET A 164 -8.83 -3.65 -11.65
N VAL A 165 -9.40 -2.79 -10.81
CA VAL A 165 -9.65 -3.08 -9.40
C VAL A 165 -11.16 -3.12 -9.14
N LYS A 166 -11.58 -4.00 -8.23
CA LYS A 166 -12.97 -4.10 -7.78
C LYS A 166 -12.97 -4.20 -6.27
N ASP A 167 -13.95 -3.55 -5.63
CA ASP A 167 -14.18 -3.74 -4.21
C ASP A 167 -14.51 -5.22 -3.92
N PRO A 168 -14.03 -5.78 -2.79
CA PRO A 168 -14.32 -7.15 -2.43
C PRO A 168 -15.84 -7.35 -2.30
N VAL A 169 -16.33 -8.46 -2.85
CA VAL A 169 -17.72 -8.89 -2.65
C VAL A 169 -17.70 -10.03 -1.66
N SER A 170 -18.31 -9.83 -0.48
CA SER A 170 -18.50 -10.91 0.48
C SER A 170 -19.54 -11.89 -0.07
N THR A 171 -19.07 -13.03 -0.54
CA THR A 171 -19.94 -14.16 -0.90
C THR A 171 -19.76 -15.24 0.16
N GLN A 172 -20.84 -15.68 0.79
CA GLN A 172 -20.85 -16.95 1.50
C GLN A 172 -20.77 -18.05 0.43
N VAL A 173 -19.58 -18.52 0.14
CA VAL A 173 -19.39 -19.68 -0.73
C VAL A 173 -19.70 -20.90 0.12
N ASP A 174 -20.90 -21.45 -0.08
CA ASP A 174 -21.29 -22.73 0.52
C ASP A 174 -20.72 -23.83 -0.37
N PHE A 175 -19.64 -24.47 0.10
CA PHE A 175 -19.09 -25.67 -0.52
C PHE A 175 -19.92 -26.86 -0.03
N ALA A 176 -21.11 -27.05 -0.62
CA ALA A 176 -21.91 -28.25 -0.44
C ALA A 176 -21.27 -29.46 -1.12
#